data_AF-A0A482X0A0-F1
#
_entry.id   AF-A0A482X0A0-F1
#
_cell.length_a   1.000
_cell.length_b   1.000
_cell.length_c   1.000
_cell.angle_alpha   90.00
_cell.angle_beta   90.00
_cell.angle_gamma   90.00
#
_symmetry.space_group_name_H-M   'P 1'
#
loop_
_entity.id
_entity.type
_entity.pdbx_description
1 polymer ?
#
loop_
_entity_poly.entity_id
_entity_poly.type
_entity_poly.pdbx_seq_one_letter_code
_entity_poly.pdbx_strand_id
1 'polypeptide(L)'
;MKKKEFERMLMMERESSAVEAALDRVGSRSSWWLWGVFALTTLPGAFNAMHIMSYVFLTTVPTHWCQVSELQAAGWNQQEIRTVSAPLASESNCFKYDWNYTLFASIGYNET
;
A
#
# COMPACT_ATOMS: atom_id res chain seq x y z
N MET A 1 2.94 -49.51 20.13
CA MET A 1 2.64 -48.31 19.33
C MET A 1 3.63 -47.16 19.57
N LYS A 2 4.01 -46.86 20.82
CA LYS A 2 4.92 -45.72 21.17
C LYS A 2 6.35 -45.79 20.60
N LYS A 3 6.93 -47.00 20.45
CA LYS A 3 8.32 -47.17 19.97
C LYS A 3 8.53 -46.70 18.52
N LYS A 4 7.58 -47.02 17.63
CA LYS A 4 7.63 -46.66 16.21
C LYS A 4 7.44 -45.15 15.97
N GLU A 5 6.67 -44.49 16.84
CA GLU A 5 6.50 -43.03 16.82
C GLU A 5 7.77 -42.33 17.31
N PHE A 6 8.39 -42.85 18.38
CA PHE A 6 9.65 -42.34 18.90
C PHE A 6 10.82 -42.51 17.90
N GLU A 7 10.89 -43.66 17.21
CA GLU A 7 11.88 -43.87 16.14
C GLU A 7 11.64 -42.93 14.95
N ARG A 8 10.39 -42.64 14.58
CA ARG A 8 10.08 -41.65 13.52
C ARG A 8 10.45 -40.23 13.92
N MET A 9 10.24 -39.86 15.18
CA MET A 9 10.62 -38.55 15.71
C MET A 9 12.15 -38.37 15.69
N LEU A 10 12.91 -39.38 16.13
CA LEU A 10 14.38 -39.36 16.10
C LEU A 10 14.95 -39.33 14.67
N MET A 11 14.30 -40.01 13.71
CA MET A 11 14.70 -39.95 12.31
C MET A 11 14.47 -38.55 11.73
N MET A 12 13.32 -37.93 12.03
CA MET A 12 13.01 -36.57 11.59
C MET A 12 13.97 -35.53 12.18
N GLU A 13 14.34 -35.65 13.46
CA GLU A 13 15.34 -34.76 14.09
C GLU A 13 16.75 -34.93 13.48
N ARG A 14 17.14 -36.17 13.15
CA ARG A 14 18.41 -36.44 12.46
C ARG A 14 18.42 -35.84 11.05
N GLU A 15 17.30 -35.92 10.34
CA GLU A 15 17.16 -35.33 9.01
C GLU A 15 17.21 -33.80 9.08
N SER A 16 16.50 -33.16 10.02
CA SER A 16 16.54 -31.69 10.21
C SER A 16 17.96 -31.20 10.52
N SER A 17 18.64 -31.84 11.48
CA SER A 17 20.01 -31.46 11.87
C SER A 17 21.04 -31.66 10.75
N ALA A 18 20.87 -32.71 9.91
CA ALA A 18 21.71 -32.91 8.73
C ALA A 18 21.48 -31.83 7.67
N VAL A 19 20.23 -31.40 7.48
CA VAL A 19 19.87 -30.31 6.57
C VAL A 19 20.41 -28.98 7.08
N GLU A 20 20.28 -28.68 8.37
CA GLU A 20 20.81 -27.47 9.02
C GLU A 20 22.33 -27.39 8.88
N ALA A 21 23.05 -28.48 9.15
CA ALA A 21 24.51 -28.52 8.99
C ALA A 21 24.95 -28.33 7.52
N ALA A 22 24.19 -28.87 6.57
CA ALA A 22 24.44 -28.65 5.14
C ALA A 22 24.20 -27.19 4.75
N LEU A 23 23.15 -26.57 5.29
CA LEU A 23 22.81 -25.17 5.05
C LEU A 23 23.88 -24.24 5.63
N ASP A 24 24.35 -24.50 6.86
CA ASP A 24 25.44 -23.75 7.49
C ASP A 24 26.74 -23.87 6.71
N ARG A 25 27.03 -25.07 6.17
CA ARG A 25 28.21 -25.28 5.32
C ARG A 25 28.14 -24.47 4.03
N VAL A 26 26.97 -24.43 3.37
CA VAL A 26 26.74 -23.62 2.17
C VAL A 26 26.74 -22.12 2.51
N GLY A 27 26.20 -21.74 3.67
CA GLY A 27 26.14 -20.38 4.22
C GLY A 27 27.50 -19.79 4.57
N SER A 28 28.41 -20.60 5.11
CA SER A 28 29.73 -20.16 5.58
C SER A 28 30.66 -19.66 4.45
N ARG A 29 30.41 -20.05 3.20
CA ARG A 29 31.16 -19.60 2.04
C ARG A 29 30.38 -18.50 1.33
N SER A 30 30.66 -17.26 1.75
CA SER A 30 30.15 -15.99 1.21
C SER A 30 29.78 -16.05 -0.28
N SER A 31 28.65 -15.53 -0.75
CA SER A 31 27.53 -14.79 -0.14
C SER A 31 26.53 -14.49 -1.28
N TRP A 32 27.02 -14.31 -2.50
CA TRP A 32 26.24 -13.85 -3.65
C TRP A 32 25.20 -14.84 -4.18
N TRP A 33 25.49 -16.14 -4.23
CA TRP A 33 24.50 -17.14 -4.67
C TRP A 33 23.31 -17.22 -3.72
N LEU A 34 23.56 -17.18 -2.41
CA LEU A 34 22.50 -17.16 -1.39
C LEU A 34 21.68 -15.87 -1.47
N TRP A 35 22.30 -14.71 -1.65
CA TRP A 35 21.57 -13.47 -1.92
C TRP A 35 20.76 -13.54 -3.21
N GLY A 36 21.26 -14.23 -4.24
CA GLY A 36 20.55 -14.49 -5.49
C GLY A 36 19.29 -15.33 -5.28
N VAL A 37 19.39 -16.43 -4.54
CA VAL A 37 18.25 -17.28 -4.19
C VAL A 37 17.26 -16.50 -3.31
N PHE A 38 17.75 -15.80 -2.30
CA PHE A 38 16.93 -14.96 -1.43
C PHE A 38 16.17 -13.88 -2.20
N ALA A 39 16.84 -13.19 -3.12
CA ALA A 39 16.21 -12.21 -3.99
C ALA A 39 15.18 -12.88 -4.90
N LEU A 40 15.51 -13.99 -5.55
CA LEU A 40 14.59 -14.71 -6.45
C LEU A 40 13.32 -15.18 -5.72
N THR A 41 13.43 -15.63 -4.47
CA THR A 41 12.27 -16.08 -3.69
C THR A 41 11.47 -14.93 -3.09
N THR A 42 12.13 -13.82 -2.71
CA THR A 42 11.49 -12.72 -1.97
C THR A 42 10.91 -11.65 -2.90
N LEU A 43 11.57 -11.37 -4.04
CA LEU A 43 11.16 -10.30 -4.95
C LEU A 43 9.72 -10.46 -5.47
N PRO A 44 9.26 -11.64 -5.92
CA PRO A 44 7.88 -11.78 -6.40
C PRO A 44 6.85 -11.40 -5.33
N GLY A 45 7.07 -11.83 -4.07
CA GLY A 45 6.22 -11.48 -2.94
C GLY A 45 6.24 -9.99 -2.63
N ALA A 46 7.43 -9.37 -2.61
CA ALA A 46 7.59 -7.94 -2.38
C ALA A 46 6.92 -7.09 -3.47
N PHE A 47 7.14 -7.43 -4.75
CA PHE A 47 6.51 -6.72 -5.86
C PHE A 47 5.00 -6.91 -5.88
N ASN A 48 4.49 -8.09 -5.57
CA ASN A 48 3.04 -8.32 -5.45
C ASN A 48 2.45 -7.50 -4.31
N ALA A 49 3.11 -7.43 -3.15
CA ALA A 49 2.68 -6.60 -2.03
C ALA A 49 2.67 -5.10 -2.39
N MET A 50 3.70 -4.61 -3.07
CA MET A 50 3.76 -3.24 -3.58
C MET A 50 2.63 -2.97 -4.58
N HIS A 51 2.40 -3.90 -5.51
CA HIS A 51 1.36 -3.77 -6.54
C HIS A 51 -0.04 -3.69 -5.90
N ILE A 52 -0.35 -4.59 -4.96
CA ILE A 52 -1.63 -4.58 -4.22
C ILE A 52 -1.77 -3.30 -3.39
N MET A 53 -0.70 -2.85 -2.73
CA MET A 53 -0.72 -1.60 -1.97
C MET A 53 -1.03 -0.40 -2.86
N SER A 54 -0.42 -0.34 -4.06
CA SER A 54 -0.67 0.75 -5.01
C SER A 54 -2.12 0.77 -5.51
N TYR A 55 -2.75 -0.39 -5.68
CA TYR A 55 -4.15 -0.49 -6.08
C TYR A 55 -5.07 0.26 -5.10
N VAL A 56 -4.83 0.15 -3.78
CA VAL A 56 -5.65 0.85 -2.77
C VAL A 56 -5.59 2.36 -2.94
N PHE A 57 -4.42 2.91 -3.26
CA PHE A 57 -4.25 4.36 -3.43
C PHE A 57 -4.68 4.88 -4.81
N LEU A 58 -4.62 4.03 -5.85
CA LEU A 58 -4.93 4.43 -7.22
C LEU A 58 -6.41 4.21 -7.58
N THR A 59 -7.08 3.22 -7.00
CA THR A 59 -8.44 2.85 -7.43
C THR A 59 -9.54 3.56 -6.67
N THR A 60 -9.25 4.09 -5.48
CA THR A 60 -10.24 4.80 -4.68
C THR A 60 -9.73 6.17 -4.33
N VAL A 61 -10.36 7.20 -4.89
CA VAL A 61 -10.23 8.57 -4.38
C VAL A 61 -11.09 8.64 -3.12
N PRO A 62 -10.51 8.91 -1.93
CA PRO A 62 -11.30 9.03 -0.72
C PRO A 62 -12.35 10.14 -0.88
N THR A 63 -13.56 9.93 -0.36
CA THR A 63 -14.66 10.93 -0.47
C THR A 63 -14.31 12.28 0.14
N HIS A 64 -13.36 12.33 1.07
CA HIS A 64 -12.86 13.55 1.73
C HIS A 64 -11.67 14.20 1.00
N TRP A 65 -11.09 13.52 0.01
CA TRP A 65 -9.97 14.05 -0.75
C TRP A 65 -10.50 15.25 -1.56
N CYS A 66 -10.01 16.45 -1.22
CA CYS A 66 -10.37 17.74 -1.84
C CYS A 66 -11.70 18.35 -1.41
N GLN A 67 -12.23 17.99 -0.25
CA GLN A 67 -13.42 18.68 0.28
C GLN A 67 -13.11 20.11 0.72
N VAL A 68 -14.02 21.02 0.35
CA VAL A 68 -14.12 22.38 0.92
C VAL A 68 -15.35 22.38 1.81
N SER A 69 -15.13 22.17 3.11
CA SER A 69 -16.18 21.98 4.11
C SER A 69 -17.22 23.10 4.12
N GLU A 70 -16.79 24.33 3.87
CA GLU A 70 -17.61 25.54 3.88
C GLU A 70 -18.63 25.53 2.74
N LEU A 71 -18.19 25.15 1.54
CA LEU A 71 -19.06 25.04 0.36
C LEU A 71 -19.93 23.79 0.41
N GLN A 72 -19.40 22.69 0.94
CA GLN A 72 -20.16 21.46 1.12
C GLN A 72 -21.29 21.64 2.15
N ALA A 73 -21.03 22.37 3.24
CA ALA A 73 -22.05 22.75 4.22
C ALA A 73 -23.09 23.71 3.64
N ALA A 74 -22.70 24.54 2.66
CA ALA A 74 -23.62 25.39 1.89
C ALA A 74 -24.43 24.64 0.83
N GLY A 75 -24.25 23.32 0.69
CA GLY A 75 -25.03 22.48 -0.21
C GLY A 75 -24.55 22.49 -1.68
N TRP A 76 -23.33 22.95 -1.93
CA TRP A 76 -22.77 22.96 -3.29
C TRP A 76 -22.41 21.55 -3.75
N ASN A 77 -22.55 21.30 -5.04
CA ASN A 77 -22.15 20.03 -5.65
C ASN A 77 -20.63 19.94 -5.84
N GLN A 78 -20.09 18.73 -5.99
CA GLN A 78 -18.63 18.54 -6.09
C GLN A 78 -18.03 19.18 -7.35
N GLN A 79 -18.77 19.24 -8.46
CA GLN A 79 -18.34 19.90 -9.68
C GLN A 79 -18.26 21.44 -9.52
N GLU A 80 -19.21 22.05 -8.82
CA GLU A 80 -19.24 23.48 -8.48
C GLU A 80 -18.05 23.84 -7.59
N ILE A 81 -17.87 23.06 -6.52
CA ILE A 81 -16.73 23.20 -5.60
C ILE A 81 -15.42 23.10 -6.38
N ARG A 82 -15.27 22.10 -7.25
CA ARG A 82 -14.07 21.92 -8.07
C ARG A 82 -13.83 23.12 -9.00
N THR A 83 -14.87 23.61 -9.65
CA THR A 83 -14.78 24.72 -10.61
C THR A 83 -14.29 26.00 -9.92
N VAL A 84 -14.74 26.29 -8.70
CA VAL A 84 -14.33 27.49 -7.96
C VAL A 84 -12.99 27.30 -7.24
N SER A 85 -12.81 26.15 -6.59
CA SER A 85 -11.61 25.88 -5.79
C SER A 85 -10.37 25.64 -6.65
N ALA A 86 -10.53 25.13 -7.87
CA ALA A 86 -9.45 24.60 -8.69
C ALA A 86 -9.70 24.70 -10.22
N PRO A 87 -10.04 25.88 -10.78
CA PRO A 87 -10.45 26.03 -12.18
C PRO A 87 -9.42 25.56 -13.21
N LEU A 88 -8.13 25.57 -12.86
CA LEU A 88 -7.03 25.18 -13.74
C LEU A 88 -6.45 23.80 -13.43
N ALA A 89 -7.01 23.08 -12.45
CA ALA A 89 -6.48 21.78 -12.05
C ALA A 89 -6.99 20.66 -12.97
N SER A 90 -6.12 19.69 -13.25
CA SER A 90 -6.52 18.46 -13.98
C SER A 90 -7.48 17.59 -13.15
N GLU A 91 -8.16 16.68 -13.83
CA GLU A 91 -9.22 15.81 -13.30
C GLU A 91 -8.83 15.01 -12.03
N SER A 92 -7.54 14.77 -11.80
CA SER A 92 -7.01 13.95 -10.71
C SER A 92 -6.20 14.73 -9.64
N ASN A 93 -6.22 16.07 -9.66
CA ASN A 93 -5.43 16.89 -8.74
C ASN A 93 -6.27 17.47 -7.60
N CYS A 94 -5.68 17.53 -6.40
CA CYS A 94 -6.29 18.09 -5.19
C CYS A 94 -5.83 19.52 -4.88
N PHE A 95 -5.33 20.21 -5.90
CA PHE A 95 -4.87 21.57 -5.75
C PHE A 95 -6.08 22.48 -5.58
N LYS A 96 -6.14 23.25 -4.47
CA LYS A 96 -7.14 24.29 -4.27
C LYS A 96 -6.46 25.63 -4.02
N TYR A 97 -7.03 26.70 -4.56
CA TYR A 97 -6.60 28.05 -4.25
C TYR A 97 -6.99 28.44 -2.82
N ASP A 98 -6.26 29.37 -2.23
CA ASP A 98 -6.56 29.92 -0.91
C ASP A 98 -7.58 31.06 -1.03
N TRP A 99 -8.83 30.70 -1.35
CA TRP A 99 -9.94 31.63 -1.42
C TRP A 99 -10.64 31.77 -0.07
N ASN A 100 -11.37 32.87 0.10
CA ASN A 100 -12.31 32.99 1.20
C ASN A 100 -13.59 32.19 0.89
N TYR A 101 -13.54 30.88 1.16
CA TYR A 101 -14.65 29.97 0.91
C TYR A 101 -15.89 30.26 1.78
N THR A 102 -15.72 30.92 2.92
CA THR A 102 -16.88 31.35 3.74
C THR A 102 -17.69 32.45 3.05
N LEU A 103 -17.02 33.34 2.29
CA LEU A 103 -17.71 34.35 1.49
C LEU A 103 -18.48 33.68 0.35
N PHE A 104 -17.84 32.76 -0.38
CA PHE A 104 -18.48 32.00 -1.46
C PHE A 104 -19.69 31.19 -0.97
N ALA A 105 -19.55 30.54 0.19
CA ALA A 105 -20.67 29.85 0.84
C ALA A 105 -21.87 30.78 1.13
N SER A 106 -21.62 32.06 1.43
CA SER A 106 -22.69 33.03 1.73
C SER A 106 -23.39 33.62 0.50
N ILE A 107 -22.68 33.79 -0.63
CA ILE A 107 -23.23 34.39 -1.85
C ILE A 107 -23.84 33.36 -2.80
N GLY A 108 -23.41 32.09 -2.71
CA GLY A 108 -23.87 31.00 -3.57
C GLY A 108 -23.15 30.94 -4.92
N TYR A 109 -23.24 29.78 -5.60
CA TYR A 109 -22.46 29.49 -6.80
C TYR A 109 -22.81 30.37 -8.01
N ASN A 110 -24.06 30.80 -8.14
CA ASN A 110 -24.47 31.64 -9.27
C ASN A 110 -23.90 33.07 -9.21
N GLU A 111 -23.38 33.47 -8.04
CA GLU A 111 -22.82 34.80 -7.78
C GLU A 111 -21.28 34.77 -7.61
N THR A 112 -20.63 33.62 -7.86
CA THR A 112 -19.17 33.44 -7.92
C THR A 112 -18.63 33.49 -9.34
#